data_AF-A0A078I4A6-F1
#
_entry.id   AF-A0A078I4A6-F1
#
_cell.length_a   1.000
_cell.length_b   1.000
_cell.length_c   1.000
_cell.angle_alpha   90.00
_cell.angle_beta   90.00
_cell.angle_gamma   90.00
#
_symmetry.space_group_name_H-M   'P 1'
#
loop_
_entity.id
_entity.type
_entity.pdbx_description
1 polymer ?
#
loop_
_entity_poly.entity_id
_entity_poly.type
_entity_poly.pdbx_seq_one_letter_code
_entity_poly.pdbx_strand_id
1 'polypeptide(L)'
;MGKHTNPNPDESGAEMDPAWECAGKGACELRQRRFADTIMPHILNLYGSCAKAKDFDMYAPNASFEDPLTHAQGVKQIKSAFYSLSKVFGESKIVEYHIQESVIAPGKKEETTYGTKQILIDNKQHYKLLGKNIHMISLIKLYFENDKIVRHEDWWDKKPLRNRDTVSFPLVGRVMEMGRRGLMLATHAMMGFGKDPSSH
;
A
#
# COMPACT_ATOMS: atom_id res chain seq x y z
N MET A 1 -69.46 -63.29 -9.65
CA MET A 1 -69.52 -63.80 -8.27
C MET A 1 -68.09 -64.14 -7.85
N GLY A 2 -67.41 -63.30 -7.05
CA GLY A 2 -66.06 -63.58 -6.50
C GLY A 2 -64.89 -63.74 -7.50
N LYS A 3 -63.63 -63.97 -7.07
CA LYS A 3 -62.89 -63.46 -5.88
C LYS A 3 -61.41 -63.92 -5.91
N HIS A 4 -60.45 -63.04 -5.57
CA HIS A 4 -59.02 -63.35 -5.22
C HIS A 4 -58.18 -63.98 -6.38
N THR A 5 -56.84 -63.97 -6.48
CA THR A 5 -55.63 -63.36 -5.84
C THR A 5 -54.46 -63.52 -6.87
N ASN A 6 -53.20 -63.03 -6.79
CA ASN A 6 -52.32 -62.46 -5.73
C ASN A 6 -51.33 -61.42 -6.38
N PRO A 7 -50.33 -60.83 -5.67
CA PRO A 7 -49.65 -59.57 -6.10
C PRO A 7 -48.13 -59.65 -6.42
N ASN A 8 -47.57 -58.46 -6.76
CA ASN A 8 -46.14 -58.04 -6.67
C ASN A 8 -45.17 -58.53 -7.77
N PRO A 9 -44.02 -57.83 -8.05
CA PRO A 9 -43.23 -57.02 -7.12
C PRO A 9 -42.87 -55.56 -7.48
N ASP A 10 -42.41 -54.86 -6.44
CA ASP A 10 -41.41 -53.77 -6.40
C ASP A 10 -41.50 -52.56 -7.35
N GLU A 11 -42.29 -51.55 -6.93
CA GLU A 11 -41.82 -50.17 -7.01
C GLU A 11 -41.11 -49.81 -5.69
N SER A 12 -39.81 -50.10 -5.61
CA SER A 12 -38.94 -49.54 -4.57
C SER A 12 -38.70 -48.05 -4.86
N GLY A 13 -39.57 -47.20 -4.31
CA GLY A 13 -39.41 -45.75 -4.36
C GLY A 13 -38.08 -45.33 -3.73
N ALA A 14 -37.08 -45.09 -4.56
CA ALA A 14 -35.74 -44.74 -4.10
C ALA A 14 -35.75 -43.41 -3.33
N GLU A 15 -35.20 -43.43 -2.11
CA GLU A 15 -35.06 -42.23 -1.29
C GLU A 15 -34.20 -41.20 -2.04
N MET A 16 -34.73 -39.99 -2.23
CA MET A 16 -33.98 -38.89 -2.82
C MET A 16 -32.95 -38.37 -1.80
N ASP A 17 -31.74 -38.91 -1.85
CA ASP A 17 -30.61 -38.52 -1.00
C ASP A 17 -30.32 -37.00 -1.13
N PRO A 18 -30.54 -36.19 -0.08
CA PRO A 18 -30.37 -34.73 -0.14
C PRO A 18 -28.90 -34.29 0.02
N ALA A 19 -27.94 -35.11 -0.40
CA ALA A 19 -26.51 -34.80 -0.39
C ALA A 19 -26.07 -33.85 -1.52
N TRP A 20 -26.85 -33.71 -2.60
CA TRP A 20 -26.57 -32.80 -3.73
C TRP A 20 -27.30 -31.45 -3.56
N GLU A 21 -26.68 -30.51 -2.83
CA GLU A 21 -26.70 -29.06 -3.17
C GLU A 21 -25.70 -28.17 -2.40
N CYS A 22 -24.87 -28.72 -1.49
CA CYS A 22 -23.92 -27.92 -0.69
C CYS A 22 -22.57 -27.61 -1.37
N ALA A 23 -22.28 -28.14 -2.56
CA ALA A 23 -20.99 -27.95 -3.25
C ALA A 23 -20.85 -26.61 -4.00
N GLY A 24 -21.95 -25.86 -4.20
CA GLY A 24 -21.98 -24.73 -5.14
C GLY A 24 -21.53 -23.36 -4.63
N LYS A 25 -21.40 -23.15 -3.30
CA LYS A 25 -21.17 -21.79 -2.73
C LYS A 25 -19.84 -21.60 -1.98
N GLY A 26 -19.16 -22.67 -1.56
CA GLY A 26 -17.87 -22.56 -0.86
C GLY A 26 -16.65 -22.38 -1.78
N ALA A 27 -16.73 -22.80 -3.04
CA ALA A 27 -15.56 -22.97 -3.91
C ALA A 27 -15.15 -21.70 -4.71
N CYS A 28 -15.97 -20.65 -4.75
CA CYS A 28 -15.70 -19.42 -5.50
C CYS A 28 -15.35 -18.20 -4.62
N GLU A 29 -15.36 -18.33 -3.29
CA GLU A 29 -14.62 -17.42 -2.39
C GLU A 29 -13.16 -17.87 -2.20
N LEU A 30 -12.53 -18.33 -3.29
CA LEU A 30 -11.10 -18.10 -3.49
C LEU A 30 -10.91 -16.59 -3.69
N ARG A 31 -11.10 -15.81 -2.61
CA ARG A 31 -11.07 -14.35 -2.63
C ARG A 31 -9.76 -13.93 -3.27
N GLN A 32 -9.88 -13.33 -4.45
CA GLN A 32 -8.78 -12.67 -5.15
C GLN A 32 -8.31 -11.56 -4.21
N ARG A 33 -7.28 -11.85 -3.40
CA ARG A 33 -6.78 -10.94 -2.35
C ARG A 33 -6.56 -9.59 -3.01
N ARG A 34 -7.15 -8.55 -2.43
CA ARG A 34 -7.01 -7.21 -2.97
C ARG A 34 -5.53 -6.86 -3.00
N PHE A 35 -5.10 -6.12 -3.99
CA PHE A 35 -3.67 -5.90 -4.18
C PHE A 35 -3.08 -5.14 -2.96
N ALA A 36 -3.89 -4.27 -2.35
CA ALA A 36 -3.60 -3.64 -1.06
C ALA A 36 -3.50 -4.63 0.12
N ASP A 37 -4.25 -5.75 0.17
CA ASP A 37 -4.14 -6.74 1.26
C ASP A 37 -2.71 -7.30 1.38
N THR A 38 -1.97 -7.32 0.27
CA THR A 38 -0.57 -7.79 0.21
C THR A 38 0.42 -6.69 0.58
N ILE A 39 0.10 -5.43 0.28
CA ILE A 39 1.00 -4.27 0.44
C ILE A 39 0.84 -3.55 1.78
N MET A 40 -0.39 -3.48 2.32
CA MET A 40 -0.71 -2.74 3.55
C MET A 40 0.09 -3.18 4.78
N PRO A 41 0.39 -4.47 5.04
CA PRO A 41 1.23 -4.85 6.16
C PRO A 41 2.62 -4.22 6.12
N HIS A 42 3.19 -4.04 4.92
CA HIS A 42 4.48 -3.38 4.73
C HIS A 42 4.36 -1.87 4.90
N ILE A 43 3.34 -1.22 4.32
CA ILE A 43 3.07 0.21 4.50
C ILE A 43 2.84 0.56 5.99
N LEU A 44 2.11 -0.27 6.73
CA LEU A 44 1.90 -0.10 8.16
C LEU A 44 3.22 -0.24 8.96
N ASN A 45 4.15 -1.11 8.56
CA ASN A 45 5.48 -1.18 9.18
C ASN A 45 6.32 0.07 8.87
N LEU A 46 6.27 0.57 7.63
CA LEU A 46 6.99 1.77 7.19
C LEU A 46 6.57 3.02 7.99
N TYR A 47 5.28 3.32 8.04
CA TYR A 47 4.75 4.46 8.81
C TYR A 47 4.62 4.17 10.32
N GLY A 48 4.82 2.92 10.74
CA GLY A 48 4.84 2.48 12.15
C GLY A 48 6.19 2.62 12.84
N SER A 49 7.20 3.22 12.20
CA SER A 49 8.60 3.25 12.68
C SER A 49 9.22 1.86 12.96
N CYS A 50 8.63 0.78 12.44
CA CYS A 50 9.03 -0.62 12.73
C CYS A 50 9.41 -1.42 11.47
N ALA A 51 9.72 -0.70 10.38
CA ALA A 51 10.20 -1.20 9.10
C ALA A 51 11.34 -2.22 9.23
N LYS A 52 11.29 -3.26 8.39
CA LYS A 52 12.29 -4.33 8.27
C LYS A 52 12.77 -4.44 6.82
N ALA A 53 13.92 -5.07 6.59
CA ALA A 53 14.51 -5.18 5.24
C ALA A 53 13.50 -5.63 4.17
N LYS A 54 12.67 -6.63 4.50
CA LYS A 54 11.62 -7.19 3.62
C LYS A 54 10.49 -6.22 3.26
N ASP A 55 10.24 -5.19 4.07
CA ASP A 55 9.18 -4.21 3.81
C ASP A 55 9.55 -3.27 2.64
N PHE A 56 10.78 -3.39 2.13
CA PHE A 56 11.26 -2.68 0.94
C PHE A 56 11.30 -3.56 -0.31
N ASP A 57 11.04 -4.87 -0.21
CA ASP A 57 11.04 -5.79 -1.36
C ASP A 57 9.89 -5.52 -2.34
N MET A 58 8.87 -4.76 -1.91
CA MET A 58 7.75 -4.31 -2.73
C MET A 58 8.10 -3.16 -3.71
N TYR A 59 9.27 -2.53 -3.60
CA TYR A 59 9.69 -1.44 -4.50
C TYR A 59 10.50 -1.95 -5.70
N ALA A 60 10.45 -1.21 -6.80
CA ALA A 60 11.40 -1.35 -7.90
C ALA A 60 12.77 -0.76 -7.48
N PRO A 61 13.92 -1.28 -7.97
CA PRO A 61 15.26 -0.83 -7.54
C PRO A 61 15.50 0.68 -7.67
N ASN A 62 14.91 1.29 -8.70
CA ASN A 62 14.98 2.69 -9.07
C ASN A 62 13.76 3.54 -8.65
N ALA A 63 12.85 2.99 -7.83
CA ALA A 63 11.63 3.68 -7.40
C ALA A 63 11.91 4.99 -6.66
N SER A 64 10.97 5.93 -6.69
CA SER A 64 11.02 7.15 -5.89
C SER A 64 10.07 7.14 -4.68
N PHE A 65 10.44 7.87 -3.63
CA PHE A 65 9.56 8.29 -2.56
C PHE A 65 9.64 9.81 -2.39
N GLU A 66 8.49 10.49 -2.30
CA GLU A 66 8.43 11.94 -2.08
C GLU A 66 7.42 12.31 -0.99
N ASP A 67 7.85 13.17 -0.07
CA ASP A 67 7.01 13.83 0.94
C ASP A 67 7.30 15.36 0.92
N PRO A 68 6.64 16.20 1.74
CA PRO A 68 6.86 17.65 1.74
C PRO A 68 8.26 18.11 2.20
N LEU A 69 9.04 17.24 2.83
CA LEU A 69 10.38 17.46 3.35
C LEU A 69 11.47 16.75 2.54
N THR A 70 11.19 15.59 1.92
CA THR A 70 12.19 14.74 1.26
C THR A 70 11.83 14.32 -0.18
N HIS A 71 12.87 13.96 -0.93
CA HIS A 71 12.77 13.33 -2.26
C HIS A 71 13.86 12.26 -2.33
N ALA A 72 13.47 11.00 -2.23
CA ALA A 72 14.35 9.82 -2.23
C ALA A 72 14.29 9.10 -3.58
N GLN A 73 15.47 8.83 -4.15
CA GLN A 73 15.61 8.10 -5.41
C GLN A 73 16.33 6.77 -5.19
N GLY A 74 15.67 5.67 -5.55
CA GLY A 74 16.14 4.29 -5.39
C GLY A 74 15.98 3.75 -3.96
N VAL A 75 15.82 2.43 -3.85
CA VAL A 75 15.43 1.75 -2.60
C VAL A 75 16.33 2.06 -1.40
N LYS A 76 17.63 2.33 -1.61
CA LYS A 76 18.55 2.69 -0.52
C LYS A 76 18.20 4.04 0.13
N GLN A 77 17.73 5.03 -0.63
CA GLN A 77 17.26 6.29 -0.05
C GLN A 77 15.89 6.13 0.61
N ILE A 78 15.00 5.32 0.02
CA ILE A 78 13.69 4.97 0.61
C ILE A 78 13.88 4.29 1.97
N LYS A 79 14.82 3.34 2.08
CA LYS A 79 15.24 2.73 3.36
C LYS A 79 15.66 3.78 4.39
N SER A 80 16.55 4.71 4.01
CA SER A 80 16.98 5.78 4.90
C SER A 80 15.86 6.71 5.35
N ALA A 81 14.89 7.02 4.49
CA ALA A 81 13.75 7.87 4.84
C ALA A 81 12.92 7.21 5.96
N PHE A 82 12.43 5.98 5.73
CA PHE A 82 11.59 5.28 6.71
C PHE A 82 12.35 4.83 7.97
N TYR A 83 13.63 4.45 7.88
CA TYR A 83 14.44 4.17 9.07
C TYR A 83 14.74 5.42 9.91
N SER A 84 14.68 6.63 9.34
CA SER A 84 14.85 7.86 10.14
C SER A 84 13.66 8.15 11.07
N LEU A 85 12.46 7.64 10.76
CA LEU A 85 11.25 7.88 11.56
C LEU A 85 11.40 7.35 13.00
N SER A 86 12.07 6.21 13.20
CA SER A 86 12.36 5.65 14.53
C SER A 86 13.49 6.35 15.29
N LYS A 87 14.16 7.32 14.65
CA LYS A 87 15.14 8.22 15.30
C LYS A 87 14.55 9.57 15.68
N VAL A 88 13.49 10.00 14.98
CA VAL A 88 12.80 11.29 15.20
C VAL A 88 11.59 11.15 16.13
N PHE A 89 10.80 10.09 15.95
CA PHE A 89 9.53 9.89 16.66
C PHE A 89 9.61 8.73 17.66
N GLY A 90 9.25 8.99 18.92
CA GLY A 90 9.21 7.97 19.98
C GLY A 90 8.02 7.01 19.84
N GLU A 91 6.95 7.44 19.17
CA GLU A 91 5.87 6.59 18.67
C GLU A 91 5.47 7.10 17.27
N SER A 92 5.16 6.18 16.36
CA SER A 92 4.61 6.46 15.03
C SER A 92 3.63 5.34 14.66
N LYS A 93 2.46 5.68 14.13
CA LYS A 93 1.49 4.70 13.59
C LYS A 93 0.42 5.38 12.74
N ILE A 94 -0.07 4.68 11.72
CA ILE A 94 -1.37 5.00 11.12
C ILE A 94 -2.44 4.49 12.09
N VAL A 95 -3.40 5.34 12.46
CA VAL A 95 -4.50 4.99 13.39
C VAL A 95 -5.83 4.72 12.69
N GLU A 96 -5.98 5.20 11.46
CA GLU A 96 -7.21 5.15 10.67
C GLU A 96 -6.82 5.27 9.18
N TYR A 97 -7.41 4.45 8.31
CA TYR A 97 -7.16 4.52 6.87
C TYR A 97 -8.34 4.01 6.03
N HIS A 98 -8.47 4.53 4.81
CA HIS A 98 -9.37 4.09 3.76
C HIS A 98 -8.59 3.88 2.46
N ILE A 99 -8.82 2.75 1.78
CA ILE A 99 -8.08 2.36 0.57
C ILE A 99 -8.97 2.45 -0.67
N GLN A 100 -8.42 2.96 -1.77
CA GLN A 100 -8.99 2.89 -3.11
C GLN A 100 -7.96 2.31 -4.07
N GLU A 101 -8.35 1.30 -4.86
CA GLU A 101 -7.52 0.72 -5.92
C GLU A 101 -8.05 1.15 -7.29
N SER A 102 -7.15 1.46 -8.24
CA SER A 102 -7.53 1.74 -9.62
C SER A 102 -6.49 1.22 -10.62
N VAL A 103 -6.93 1.00 -11.87
CA VAL A 103 -6.08 0.65 -13.01
C VAL A 103 -5.90 1.88 -13.86
N ILE A 104 -4.64 2.26 -14.15
CA ILE A 104 -4.32 3.40 -15.00
C ILE A 104 -4.40 2.94 -16.46
N ALA A 105 -5.43 3.38 -17.17
CA ALA A 105 -5.60 3.03 -18.58
C ALA A 105 -4.49 3.66 -19.46
N PRO A 106 -3.86 2.91 -20.38
CA PRO A 106 -2.79 3.40 -21.23
C PRO A 106 -3.34 4.34 -22.32
N GLY A 107 -3.57 5.60 -21.95
CA GLY A 107 -4.15 6.62 -22.83
C GLY A 107 -4.27 8.01 -22.22
N LYS A 108 -4.43 8.14 -20.89
CA LYS A 108 -4.42 9.45 -20.21
C LYS A 108 -3.00 10.02 -20.10
N LYS A 109 -2.50 10.62 -21.18
CA LYS A 109 -1.23 11.37 -21.21
C LYS A 109 -1.37 12.76 -20.56
N GLU A 110 -1.72 12.80 -19.28
CA GLU A 110 -1.57 13.97 -18.43
C GLU A 110 -0.53 13.68 -17.34
N GLU A 111 0.71 14.10 -17.63
CA GLU A 111 1.81 14.40 -16.68
C GLU A 111 2.20 13.37 -15.59
N THR A 112 1.83 12.09 -15.73
CA THR A 112 2.44 11.00 -14.93
C THR A 112 2.86 9.80 -15.79
N THR A 113 4.18 9.62 -15.94
CA THR A 113 4.80 8.66 -16.88
C THR A 113 4.91 7.22 -16.33
N TYR A 114 4.36 6.92 -15.15
CA TYR A 114 4.70 5.70 -14.40
C TYR A 114 3.48 5.00 -13.78
N GLY A 115 3.38 3.69 -14.04
CA GLY A 115 2.48 2.75 -13.37
C GLY A 115 1.23 2.34 -14.18
N THR A 116 0.91 1.05 -14.13
CA THR A 116 -0.32 0.45 -14.69
C THR A 116 -1.44 0.31 -13.65
N LYS A 117 -1.08 0.30 -12.35
CA LYS A 117 -2.02 0.26 -11.21
C LYS A 117 -1.69 1.38 -10.23
N GLN A 118 -2.69 1.86 -9.51
CA GLN A 118 -2.54 2.82 -8.43
C GLN A 118 -3.32 2.37 -7.19
N ILE A 119 -2.73 2.56 -6.01
CA ILE A 119 -3.42 2.51 -4.72
C ILE A 119 -3.37 3.91 -4.09
N LEU A 120 -4.52 4.39 -3.64
CA LEU A 120 -4.67 5.59 -2.83
C LEU A 120 -5.05 5.17 -1.41
N ILE A 121 -4.34 5.70 -0.40
CA ILE A 121 -4.58 5.40 1.01
C ILE A 121 -4.78 6.73 1.74
N ASP A 122 -6.05 7.10 1.90
CA ASP A 122 -6.48 8.23 2.71
C ASP A 122 -6.31 7.82 4.18
N ASN A 123 -5.51 8.55 4.97
CA ASN A 123 -5.13 8.05 6.29
C ASN A 123 -4.84 9.15 7.33
N LYS A 124 -4.87 8.73 8.59
CA LYS A 124 -4.55 9.54 9.76
C LYS A 124 -3.35 8.93 10.48
N GLN A 125 -2.25 9.66 10.48
CA GLN A 125 -1.03 9.31 11.19
C GLN A 125 -1.08 9.89 12.62
N HIS A 126 -0.46 9.20 13.56
CA HIS A 126 -0.17 9.68 14.90
C HIS A 126 1.33 9.55 15.15
N TYR A 127 1.95 10.66 15.54
CA TYR A 127 3.36 10.77 15.88
C TYR A 127 3.52 11.29 17.30
N LYS A 128 4.60 10.89 17.98
CA LYS A 128 5.00 11.43 19.29
C LYS A 128 6.42 11.98 19.22
N LEU A 129 6.52 13.31 19.24
CA LEU A 129 7.78 14.05 19.12
C LEU A 129 8.00 14.84 20.41
N LEU A 130 9.12 14.58 21.12
CA LEU A 130 9.48 15.25 22.38
C LEU A 130 8.32 15.28 23.41
N GLY A 131 7.62 14.14 23.54
CA GLY A 131 6.46 13.98 24.43
C GLY A 131 5.15 14.60 23.93
N LYS A 132 5.16 15.38 22.84
CA LYS A 132 3.96 15.97 22.23
C LYS A 132 3.36 15.02 21.20
N ASN A 133 2.05 14.81 21.30
CA ASN A 133 1.26 14.07 20.32
C ASN A 133 0.95 14.97 19.13
N ILE A 134 1.20 14.48 17.92
CA ILE A 134 0.93 15.14 16.65
C ILE A 134 0.03 14.20 15.84
N HIS A 135 -1.00 14.76 15.21
CA HIS A 135 -1.83 14.06 14.24
C HIS A 135 -1.66 14.70 12.88
N MET A 136 -1.39 13.89 11.86
CA MET A 136 -1.32 14.31 10.47
C MET A 136 -2.41 13.57 9.70
N ILE A 137 -3.12 14.27 8.83
CA ILE A 137 -3.98 13.64 7.82
C ILE A 137 -3.18 13.64 6.53
N SER A 138 -3.04 12.49 5.87
CA SER A 138 -2.33 12.43 4.59
C SER A 138 -3.04 11.54 3.58
N LEU A 139 -2.66 11.73 2.31
CA LEU A 139 -3.03 10.86 1.21
C LEU A 139 -1.76 10.20 0.69
N ILE A 140 -1.57 8.92 1.01
CA ILE A 140 -0.47 8.12 0.47
C ILE A 140 -0.88 7.62 -0.92
N LYS A 141 0.01 7.75 -1.90
CA LYS A 141 -0.24 7.40 -3.31
C LYS A 141 0.85 6.47 -3.80
N LEU A 142 0.47 5.25 -4.18
CA LEU A 142 1.37 4.19 -4.63
C LEU A 142 1.10 3.87 -6.09
N TYR A 143 2.11 4.01 -6.95
CA TYR A 143 2.04 3.71 -8.38
C TYR A 143 2.87 2.45 -8.67
N PHE A 144 2.30 1.50 -9.42
CA PHE A 144 2.90 0.17 -9.61
C PHE A 144 3.12 -0.19 -11.07
N GLU A 145 4.26 -0.82 -11.33
CA GLU A 145 4.63 -1.42 -12.61
C GLU A 145 5.22 -2.80 -12.33
N ASN A 146 4.80 -3.83 -13.08
CA ASN A 146 5.23 -5.23 -12.89
C ASN A 146 5.13 -5.70 -11.42
N ASP A 147 4.03 -5.30 -10.77
CA ASP A 147 3.70 -5.54 -9.34
C ASP A 147 4.74 -5.05 -8.32
N LYS A 148 5.57 -4.07 -8.71
CA LYS A 148 6.47 -3.31 -7.83
C LYS A 148 6.06 -1.84 -7.76
N ILE A 149 6.20 -1.22 -6.59
CA ILE A 149 6.04 0.23 -6.41
C ILE A 149 7.16 0.93 -7.17
N VAL A 150 6.82 1.80 -8.13
CA VAL A 150 7.76 2.65 -8.88
C VAL A 150 7.77 4.10 -8.39
N ARG A 151 6.67 4.57 -7.78
CA ARG A 151 6.55 5.90 -7.14
C ARG A 151 5.64 5.81 -5.92
N HIS A 152 6.09 6.40 -4.82
CA HIS A 152 5.36 6.53 -3.56
C HIS A 152 5.32 8.01 -3.18
N GLU A 153 4.14 8.58 -2.98
CA GLU A 153 3.98 9.96 -2.53
C GLU A 153 3.24 10.00 -1.19
N ASP A 154 3.65 10.85 -0.25
CA ASP A 154 2.89 11.15 0.97
C ASP A 154 2.42 12.62 0.94
N TRP A 155 1.12 12.83 0.71
CA TRP A 155 0.54 14.17 0.57
C TRP A 155 -0.06 14.62 1.90
N TRP A 156 0.72 15.34 2.72
CA TRP A 156 0.27 15.90 3.99
C TRP A 156 -0.85 16.95 3.81
N ASP A 157 -1.83 16.94 4.70
CA ASP A 157 -3.13 17.60 4.55
C ASP A 157 -3.85 17.30 3.22
N LYS A 158 -3.49 16.19 2.55
CA LYS A 158 -3.91 15.82 1.18
C LYS A 158 -3.50 16.86 0.11
N LYS A 159 -2.56 17.76 0.41
CA LYS A 159 -2.08 18.82 -0.49
C LYS A 159 -1.06 18.25 -1.49
N PRO A 160 -1.12 18.62 -2.78
CA PRO A 160 -0.14 18.16 -3.76
C PRO A 160 1.27 18.62 -3.38
N LEU A 161 2.25 17.74 -3.60
CA LEU A 161 3.67 18.05 -3.42
C LEU A 161 4.06 19.27 -4.25
N ARG A 162 4.64 20.27 -3.60
CA ARG A 162 5.16 21.48 -4.27
C ARG A 162 6.46 21.10 -5.00
N ASN A 163 6.36 21.00 -6.32
CA ASN A 163 7.46 20.75 -7.26
C ASN A 163 7.48 21.87 -8.31
N ARG A 164 8.24 21.70 -9.41
CA ARG A 164 8.33 22.67 -10.50
C ARG A 164 6.97 22.97 -11.17
N ASP A 165 6.07 21.98 -11.17
CA ASP A 165 4.89 21.90 -12.05
C ASP A 165 3.58 22.20 -11.30
N THR A 166 3.61 22.18 -9.96
CA THR A 166 2.45 22.47 -9.08
C THR A 166 2.48 23.85 -8.41
N VAL A 167 3.46 24.70 -8.70
CA VAL A 167 3.55 26.07 -8.16
C VAL A 167 3.53 27.13 -9.26
N SER A 168 2.94 28.29 -8.97
CA SER A 168 2.78 29.40 -9.93
C SER A 168 4.09 30.08 -10.39
N PHE A 169 5.24 29.68 -9.83
CA PHE A 169 6.54 30.24 -10.20
C PHE A 169 7.62 29.14 -10.24
N PRO A 170 8.01 28.63 -11.43
CA PRO A 170 8.85 27.42 -11.56
C PRO A 170 10.20 27.47 -10.84
N LEU A 171 10.77 28.65 -10.60
CA LEU A 171 12.01 28.80 -9.82
C LEU A 171 11.83 28.46 -8.34
N VAL A 172 10.68 28.78 -7.73
CA VAL A 172 10.37 28.42 -6.34
C VAL A 172 10.23 26.90 -6.21
N GLY A 173 9.55 26.27 -7.18
CA GLY A 173 9.40 24.81 -7.23
C GLY A 173 10.74 24.08 -7.32
N ARG A 174 11.67 24.58 -8.15
CA ARG A 174 13.04 24.06 -8.26
C ARG A 174 13.83 24.20 -6.96
N VAL A 175 13.72 25.34 -6.25
CA VAL A 175 14.40 25.55 -4.96
C VAL A 175 13.83 24.60 -3.89
N MET A 176 12.50 24.42 -3.85
CA MET A 176 11.87 23.44 -2.94
C MET A 176 12.32 22.01 -3.23
N GLU A 177 12.37 21.61 -4.51
CA GLU A 177 12.86 20.28 -4.91
C GLU A 177 14.34 20.07 -4.56
N MET A 178 15.21 21.06 -4.78
CA MET A 178 16.61 21.03 -4.36
C MET A 178 16.75 20.90 -2.84
N GLY A 179 15.91 21.60 -2.07
CA GLY A 179 15.84 21.43 -0.61
C GLY A 179 15.45 20.02 -0.19
N ARG A 180 14.39 19.45 -0.81
CA ARG A 180 13.91 18.08 -0.52
C ARG A 180 14.94 17.00 -0.85
N ARG A 181 15.67 17.15 -1.96
CA ARG A 181 16.80 16.27 -2.31
C ARG A 181 18.00 16.47 -1.36
N GLY A 182 18.29 17.70 -0.96
CA GLY A 182 19.37 18.04 -0.02
C GLY A 182 19.16 17.44 1.37
N LEU A 183 17.95 17.57 1.94
CA LEU A 183 17.60 16.94 3.21
C LEU A 183 17.68 15.41 3.10
N MET A 184 17.20 14.83 1.99
CA MET A 184 17.31 13.38 1.79
C MET A 184 18.75 12.89 1.72
N LEU A 185 19.67 13.64 1.10
CA LEU A 185 21.10 13.29 1.11
C LEU A 185 21.69 13.29 2.53
N ALA A 186 21.32 14.27 3.37
CA ALA A 186 21.74 14.32 4.78
C ALA A 186 21.17 13.13 5.57
N THR A 187 19.87 12.85 5.44
CA THR A 187 19.21 11.68 6.05
C THR A 187 19.84 10.37 5.59
N HIS A 188 20.19 10.26 4.30
CA HIS A 188 20.82 9.06 3.74
C HIS A 188 22.21 8.80 4.33
N ALA A 189 23.02 9.84 4.51
CA ALA A 189 24.32 9.74 5.18
C ALA A 189 24.18 9.37 6.67
N MET A 190 23.28 10.03 7.42
CA MET A 190 23.02 9.73 8.83
C MET A 190 22.51 8.29 9.04
N MET A 191 21.66 7.81 8.13
CA MET A 191 21.13 6.44 8.13
C MET A 191 22.02 5.45 7.35
N GLY A 192 23.34 5.62 7.41
CA GLY A 192 24.32 4.63 6.98
C GLY A 192 24.24 4.20 5.51
N PHE A 193 23.78 5.08 4.62
CA PHE A 193 23.54 4.84 3.19
C PHE A 193 22.50 3.74 2.90
N GLY A 194 21.48 3.62 3.74
CA GLY A 194 20.35 2.72 3.52
C GLY A 194 20.65 1.25 3.83
N LYS A 195 21.69 1.00 4.63
CA LYS A 195 21.91 -0.29 5.28
C LYS A 195 20.75 -0.60 6.22
N ASP A 196 20.36 -1.86 6.26
CA ASP A 196 19.40 -2.36 7.24
C ASP A 196 19.98 -2.24 8.66
N PRO A 197 19.19 -1.84 9.67
CA PRO A 197 19.66 -1.75 11.05
C PRO A 197 20.03 -3.14 11.57
N SER A 198 21.06 -3.21 12.44
CA SER A 198 21.40 -4.44 13.14
C SER A 198 20.26 -4.89 14.04
N SER A 199 19.87 -6.16 13.91
CA SER A 199 18.99 -6.82 14.88
C SER A 199 19.69 -6.85 16.24
N HIS A 200 19.10 -6.16 17.21
CA HIS A 200 19.43 -6.24 18.64
C HIS A 200 18.23 -6.83 19.39
#